data_AF-A0A7S0PYG4-F1
#
_entry.id   AF-A0A7S0PYG4-F1
#
_cell.length_a   1.000
_cell.length_b   1.000
_cell.length_c   1.000
_cell.angle_alpha   90.00
_cell.angle_beta   90.00
_cell.angle_gamma   90.00
#
_symmetry.space_group_name_H-M   'P 1'
#
loop_
_entity.id
_entity.type
_entity.pdbx_description
1 polymer ?
#
loop_
_entity_poly.entity_id
_entity_poly.type
_entity_poly.pdbx_seq_one_letter_code
_entity_poly.pdbx_strand_id
1 'polypeptide(L)'
;DEIDKLGRNSHNGDPSSAMLEILDPEQNANFRDHFLALPFNLTRILFIATANDLDGIPRPLRDRMEIIEMNGYTVDEKVEIAKRHLLPKQQALHGLREGSLGVTD
;
A
#
# COMPACT_ATOMS: atom_id res chain seq x y z
N ASP A 1 -0.16 4.46 0.66
CA ASP A 1 -1.34 3.80 0.04
C ASP A 1 -1.82 4.67 -1.11
N GLU A 2 -2.49 4.08 -2.10
CA GLU A 2 -3.13 4.77 -3.24
C GLU A 2 -2.25 5.81 -3.95
N ILE A 3 -1.02 5.41 -4.29
CA ILE A 3 -0.01 6.31 -4.89
C ILE A 3 -0.42 6.82 -6.29
N ASP A 4 -1.31 6.10 -6.96
CA ASP A 4 -1.95 6.43 -8.24
C ASP A 4 -2.93 7.62 -8.15
N LYS A 5 -3.31 8.02 -6.93
CA LYS A 5 -4.17 9.19 -6.68
C LYS A 5 -3.39 10.44 -6.26
N LEU A 6 -2.05 10.39 -6.23
CA LEU A 6 -1.21 11.55 -5.94
C LEU A 6 -1.50 12.71 -6.92
N GLY A 7 -1.45 13.94 -6.41
CA GLY A 7 -1.58 15.16 -7.23
C GLY A 7 -2.99 15.52 -7.70
N ARG A 8 -3.96 14.60 -7.67
CA ARG A 8 -5.34 14.89 -8.15
C ARG A 8 -6.10 15.94 -7.32
N ASN A 9 -5.66 16.22 -6.09
CA ASN A 9 -6.35 17.11 -5.13
C ASN A 9 -5.46 18.22 -4.51
N SER A 10 -4.19 18.36 -4.90
CA SER A 10 -3.27 19.27 -4.21
C SER A 10 -3.25 20.67 -4.83
N HIS A 11 -3.72 21.66 -4.08
CA HIS A 11 -3.66 23.09 -4.44
C HIS A 11 -2.31 23.74 -4.06
N ASN A 12 -1.44 23.00 -3.34
CA ASN A 12 -0.21 23.52 -2.72
C ASN A 12 1.09 22.94 -3.33
N GLY A 13 1.04 22.52 -4.60
CA GLY A 13 2.18 21.94 -5.31
C GLY A 13 2.09 20.41 -5.45
N ASP A 14 3.05 19.84 -6.20
CA ASP A 14 3.09 18.42 -6.52
C ASP A 14 3.86 17.61 -5.45
N PRO A 15 3.16 16.80 -4.63
CA PRO A 15 3.80 15.98 -3.60
C PRO A 15 4.70 14.88 -4.18
N SER A 16 4.66 14.64 -5.50
CA SER A 16 5.55 13.68 -6.16
C SER A 16 7.04 14.01 -5.94
N SER A 17 7.39 15.30 -5.82
CA SER A 17 8.76 15.76 -5.59
C SER A 17 9.34 15.28 -4.25
N ALA A 18 8.56 15.40 -3.16
CA ALA A 18 8.97 14.89 -1.85
C ALA A 18 9.09 13.35 -1.87
N MET A 19 8.19 12.66 -2.58
CA MET A 19 8.25 11.20 -2.73
C MET A 19 9.49 10.76 -3.52
N LEU A 20 9.93 11.55 -4.50
CA LEU A 20 11.16 11.27 -5.23
C LEU A 20 12.39 11.38 -4.32
N GLU A 21 12.46 12.39 -3.46
CA GLU A 21 13.57 12.53 -2.49
C GLU A 21 13.63 11.36 -1.51
N ILE A 22 12.47 10.88 -1.04
CA ILE A 22 12.37 9.76 -0.09
C ILE A 22 12.78 8.43 -0.74
N LEU A 23 12.39 8.21 -2.01
CA LEU A 23 12.61 6.94 -2.71
C LEU A 23 13.94 6.88 -3.45
N ASP A 24 14.64 8.01 -3.62
CA ASP A 24 15.94 8.06 -4.26
C ASP A 24 17.03 7.56 -3.28
N PRO A 25 17.71 6.43 -3.57
CA PRO A 25 18.77 5.89 -2.72
C PRO A 25 19.94 6.86 -2.52
N GLU A 26 20.14 7.83 -3.41
CA GLU A 26 21.20 8.83 -3.29
C GLU A 26 20.84 9.97 -2.32
N GLN A 27 19.55 10.23 -2.11
CA GLN A 27 19.06 11.36 -1.32
C GLN A 27 18.48 10.95 0.03
N ASN A 28 17.93 9.74 0.13
CA ASN A 28 17.18 9.28 1.29
C ASN A 28 18.01 9.18 2.60
N ALA A 29 19.34 9.16 2.52
CA ALA A 29 20.23 9.17 3.68
C ALA A 29 20.24 10.52 4.44
N ASN A 30 19.85 11.61 3.76
CA ASN A 30 19.88 12.97 4.28
C ASN A 30 18.55 13.71 4.04
N PHE A 31 17.43 12.99 3.99
CA PHE A 31 16.10 13.55 3.77
C PHE A 31 15.83 14.72 4.73
N ARG A 32 15.35 15.86 4.22
CA ARG A 32 15.07 17.04 5.05
C ARG A 32 13.59 17.36 5.06
N ASP A 33 12.97 17.12 6.22
CA ASP A 33 11.63 17.63 6.47
C ASP A 33 11.64 19.16 6.64
N HIS A 34 10.63 19.85 6.09
CA HIS A 34 10.54 21.30 6.10
C HIS A 34 10.35 21.90 7.50
N PHE A 35 9.73 21.16 8.42
CA PHE A 35 9.48 21.62 9.78
C PHE A 35 10.70 21.34 10.67
N LEU A 36 11.25 20.12 10.60
CA LEU A 36 12.36 19.71 11.45
C LEU A 36 13.70 20.30 10.99
N ALA A 37 13.88 20.58 9.69
CA ALA A 37 15.07 21.15 9.04
C ALA A 37 16.40 20.41 9.30
N LEU A 38 16.34 19.28 10.00
CA LEU A 38 17.44 18.36 10.29
C LEU A 38 17.44 17.21 9.28
N PRO A 39 18.63 16.71 8.88
CA PRO A 39 18.71 15.55 8.00
C PRO A 39 18.30 14.28 8.74
N PHE A 40 17.49 13.45 8.09
CA PHE A 40 17.08 12.12 8.54
C PHE A 40 17.57 11.05 7.58
N ASN A 41 18.04 9.93 8.15
CA ASN A 41 18.47 8.78 7.37
C ASN A 41 17.33 7.77 7.23
N LEU A 42 16.85 7.59 5.99
CA LEU A 42 15.78 6.66 5.61
C LEU A 42 16.30 5.39 4.90
N THR A 43 17.62 5.20 4.77
CA THR A 43 18.21 4.10 3.95
C THR A 43 17.83 2.70 4.42
N ARG A 44 17.39 2.55 5.68
CA ARG A 44 17.01 1.27 6.30
C ARG A 44 15.50 1.06 6.41
N ILE A 45 14.70 1.92 5.77
CA ILE A 45 13.25 1.82 5.76
C ILE A 45 12.81 1.04 4.52
N LEU A 46 11.93 0.05 4.73
CA LEU A 46 11.25 -0.63 3.64
C LEU A 46 10.02 0.19 3.23
N PHE A 47 10.00 0.67 1.99
CA PHE A 47 8.86 1.36 1.43
C PHE A 47 7.98 0.36 0.67
N ILE A 48 6.69 0.33 1.00
CA ILE A 48 5.68 -0.45 0.29
C ILE A 48 4.59 0.52 -0.16
N ALA A 49 4.34 0.56 -1.47
CA ALA A 49 3.29 1.34 -2.08
C ALA A 49 2.23 0.43 -2.69
N THR A 50 1.02 0.95 -2.79
CA THR A 50 -0.16 0.28 -3.37
C THR A 50 -0.76 1.24 -4.39
N ALA A 51 -1.24 0.67 -5.49
CA ALA A 51 -1.90 1.38 -6.58
C ALA A 51 -2.93 0.45 -7.22
N ASN A 52 -4.03 1.02 -7.72
CA ASN A 52 -4.98 0.27 -8.54
C ASN A 52 -4.68 0.44 -10.03
N ASP A 53 -4.13 1.59 -10.42
CA ASP A 53 -3.79 1.92 -11.80
C ASP A 53 -2.35 2.44 -11.92
N LEU A 54 -1.53 1.76 -12.74
CA LEU A 54 -0.14 2.16 -12.99
C LEU A 54 -0.03 3.45 -13.82
N ASP A 55 -1.03 3.76 -14.65
CA ASP A 55 -1.02 4.97 -15.48
C ASP A 55 -1.23 6.23 -14.64
N GLY A 56 -1.87 6.09 -13.47
CA GLY A 56 -2.01 7.14 -12.47
C GLY A 56 -0.70 7.52 -11.78
N ILE A 57 0.37 6.73 -11.92
CA ILE A 57 1.64 6.96 -11.21
C ILE A 57 2.64 7.71 -12.11
N PRO A 58 3.21 8.84 -11.65
CA PRO A 58 4.27 9.54 -12.36
C PRO A 58 5.44 8.61 -12.73
N ARG A 59 5.89 8.65 -13.98
CA ARG A 59 6.99 7.81 -14.48
C ARG A 59 8.25 7.86 -13.61
N PRO A 60 8.70 9.03 -13.09
CA PRO A 60 9.88 9.09 -12.22
C PRO A 60 9.76 8.29 -10.92
N LEU A 61 8.53 8.12 -10.40
CA LEU A 61 8.26 7.28 -9.22
C LEU A 61 8.21 5.81 -9.61
N ARG A 62 7.55 5.47 -10.73
CA ARG A 62 7.50 4.10 -11.24
C ARG A 62 8.88 3.52 -11.49
N ASP A 63 9.78 4.31 -12.09
CA ASP A 63 11.14 3.88 -12.41
C ASP A 63 11.99 3.57 -11.15
N ARG A 64 11.56 4.01 -9.96
CA ARG A 64 12.23 3.79 -8.65
C ARG A 64 11.58 2.69 -7.81
N MET A 65 10.58 1.99 -8.35
CA MET A 65 9.83 0.96 -7.65
C MET A 65 9.94 -0.39 -8.36
N GLU A 66 10.00 -1.46 -7.58
CA GLU A 66 9.71 -2.79 -8.10
C GLU A 66 8.20 -2.99 -8.16
N ILE A 67 7.68 -3.31 -9.34
CA ILE A 67 6.25 -3.51 -9.54
C ILE A 67 5.93 -4.99 -9.37
N ILE A 68 5.05 -5.29 -8.41
CA ILE A 68 4.50 -6.62 -8.18
C ILE A 68 3.01 -6.58 -8.52
N GLU A 69 2.64 -7.25 -9.61
CA GLU A 69 1.25 -7.29 -10.06
C GLU A 69 0.44 -8.32 -9.25
N MET A 70 -0.62 -7.84 -8.60
CA MET A 70 -1.53 -8.66 -7.82
C MET A 70 -2.75 -9.02 -8.66
N ASN A 71 -2.79 -10.25 -9.18
CA ASN A 71 -3.93 -10.76 -9.93
C ASN A 71 -5.14 -11.04 -9.03
N GLY A 72 -6.33 -10.95 -9.62
CA GLY A 72 -7.56 -11.36 -8.95
C GLY A 72 -7.61 -12.88 -8.72
N TYR A 73 -8.43 -13.28 -7.75
CA TYR A 73 -8.64 -14.68 -7.40
C TYR A 73 -9.72 -15.35 -8.27
N THR A 74 -9.52 -16.62 -8.57
CA THR A 74 -10.54 -17.55 -9.08
C THR A 74 -11.65 -17.79 -8.05
N VAL A 75 -12.75 -18.40 -8.47
CA VAL A 75 -13.86 -18.73 -7.55
C VAL A 75 -13.39 -19.68 -6.46
N ASP A 76 -12.66 -20.73 -6.82
CA ASP A 76 -12.17 -21.73 -5.87
C ASP A 76 -11.20 -21.12 -4.85
N GLU A 77 -10.30 -20.23 -5.30
CA GLU A 77 -9.42 -19.48 -4.41
C GLU A 77 -10.21 -18.56 -3.47
N LYS A 78 -11.25 -17.88 -3.95
CA LYS A 78 -12.12 -17.05 -3.11
C LYS A 78 -12.83 -17.87 -2.05
N VAL A 79 -13.31 -19.07 -2.38
CA VAL A 79 -13.95 -19.98 -1.43
C VAL A 79 -12.94 -20.38 -0.34
N GLU A 80 -11.72 -20.75 -0.71
CA GLU A 80 -10.68 -21.10 0.26
C GLU A 80 -10.25 -19.91 1.14
N ILE A 81 -10.08 -18.72 0.56
CA ILE A 81 -9.80 -17.49 1.32
C ILE A 81 -10.94 -17.19 2.29
N ALA A 82 -12.19 -17.34 1.86
CA ALA A 82 -13.36 -17.13 2.69
C ALA A 82 -13.39 -18.11 3.87
N LYS A 83 -13.19 -19.40 3.62
CA LYS A 83 -13.17 -20.45 4.65
C LYS A 83 -12.02 -20.29 5.65
N ARG A 84 -10.80 -20.03 5.16
CA ARG A 84 -9.60 -19.99 6.01
C ARG A 84 -9.41 -18.67 6.76
N HIS A 85 -9.84 -17.55 6.17
CA HIS A 85 -9.51 -16.22 6.71
C HIS A 85 -10.74 -15.36 6.99
N LEU A 86 -11.67 -15.23 6.04
CA LEU A 86 -12.76 -14.26 6.19
C LEU A 86 -13.81 -14.73 7.20
N LEU A 87 -14.25 -16.00 7.13
CA LEU A 87 -15.27 -16.54 8.03
C LEU A 87 -14.83 -16.52 9.49
N PRO A 88 -13.64 -17.03 9.87
CA PRO A 88 -13.17 -16.92 11.26
C PRO A 88 -13.06 -15.46 11.73
N LYS A 89 -12.53 -14.57 10.86
CA LYS A 89 -12.40 -13.15 11.18
C LYS A 89 -13.75 -12.50 11.44
N GLN A 90 -14.77 -12.79 10.62
CA GLN A 90 -16.11 -12.24 10.78
C GLN A 90 -16.84 -12.83 11.99
N GLN A 91 -16.71 -14.13 12.26
CA GLN A 91 -17.27 -14.77 13.45
C GLN A 91 -16.73 -14.11 14.73
N ALA A 92 -15.42 -13.91 14.81
CA ALA A 92 -14.78 -13.23 15.93
C ALA A 92 -15.28 -11.78 16.08
N LEU A 93 -15.37 -11.03 14.96
CA LEU A 93 -15.86 -9.64 14.95
C LEU A 93 -17.30 -9.52 15.45
N HIS A 94 -18.14 -10.53 15.19
CA HIS A 94 -19.54 -10.56 15.60
C HIS A 94 -19.78 -11.31 16.92
N GLY A 95 -18.72 -11.77 17.60
CA GLY A 95 -18.84 -12.48 18.88
C GLY A 95 -19.55 -13.83 18.80
N LEU A 96 -19.55 -14.47 17.62
CA LEU A 96 -20.11 -15.80 17.43
C LEU A 96 -19.21 -16.84 18.08
N ARG A 97 -19.82 -17.82 18.76
CA ARG A 97 -19.08 -18.93 19.38
C ARG A 97 -18.70 -19.95 18.32
N GLU A 98 -17.57 -20.65 18.53
CA GLU A 98 -17.19 -21.75 17.65
C GLU A 98 -18.32 -22.78 17.53
N GLY A 99 -18.65 -23.17 16.30
CA GLY A 99 -19.74 -24.10 16.00
C GLY A 99 -21.14 -23.48 15.98
N SER A 100 -21.32 -22.20 16.30
CA SER A 100 -22.66 -21.54 16.23
C SER A 100 -23.08 -21.13 14.82
N LEU A 101 -22.19 -21.27 13.83
CA LEU A 101 -22.45 -20.97 12.43
C LEU A 101 -22.05 -22.18 11.58
N GLY A 102 -23.00 -22.72 10.84
CA GLY A 102 -22.76 -23.73 9.80
C GLY A 102 -22.77 -23.07 8.43
N VAL A 103 -21.69 -23.22 7.67
CA VAL A 103 -21.62 -22.80 6.27
C VAL A 103 -21.61 -24.07 5.42
N THR A 104 -22.61 -24.23 4.57
CA THR A 104 -22.67 -25.30 3.58
C THR A 104 -22.00 -24.86 2.29
N ASP A 105 -21.51 -25.82 1.52
CA ASP A 105 -21.01 -25.59 0.15
C ASP A 105 -22.15 -25.23 -0.82
#